data_AF-A0A7J3WAS5-F1
#
_entry.id   AF-A0A7J3WAS5-F1
#
_cell.length_a   1.000
_cell.length_b   1.000
_cell.length_c   1.000
_cell.angle_alpha   90.00
_cell.angle_beta   90.00
_cell.angle_gamma   90.00
#
_symmetry.space_group_name_H-M   'P 1'
#
loop_
_entity.id
_entity.type
_entity.pdbx_description
1 polymer ?
#
loop_
_entity_poly.entity_id
_entity_poly.type
_entity_poly.pdbx_seq_one_letter_code
_entity_poly.pdbx_strand_id
1 'polypeptide(L)'
;MLITLFLSLMLVASQPPPYITLYVVELGADGSATWRISHAFPLGSVEEAEAFKTLASNMSLQSGEYLARVERLVSDAAAATGREMMVEDFHVSHEVVETVSGMLGVVKVVFRWSGFAKRLDNGLEAGDVFVGGMVL
;
A
#
# COMPACT_ATOMS: atom_id res chain seq x y z
N MET A 1 -3.84 -21.89 -39.95
CA MET A 1 -4.67 -22.11 -38.76
C MET A 1 -3.86 -22.93 -37.78
N LEU A 2 -3.27 -22.28 -36.77
CA LEU A 2 -2.47 -22.92 -35.71
C LEU A 2 -2.85 -22.23 -34.40
N ILE A 3 -3.14 -23.06 -33.41
CA ILE A 3 -3.81 -22.74 -32.14
C ILE A 3 -2.82 -22.15 -31.15
N THR A 4 -3.18 -21.04 -30.51
CA THR A 4 -2.67 -20.69 -29.18
C THR A 4 -3.84 -20.35 -28.28
N LEU A 5 -4.46 -21.41 -27.75
CA LEU A 5 -5.48 -21.39 -26.73
C LEU A 5 -4.80 -21.02 -25.41
N PHE A 6 -4.81 -19.75 -25.03
CA PHE A 6 -4.43 -19.36 -23.67
C PHE A 6 -5.54 -19.79 -22.73
N LEU A 7 -5.30 -20.94 -22.11
CA LEU A 7 -6.00 -21.53 -21.00
C LEU A 7 -6.06 -20.52 -19.83
N SER A 8 -7.09 -19.68 -19.76
CA SER A 8 -7.39 -18.92 -18.54
C SER A 8 -8.12 -19.82 -17.54
N LEU A 9 -7.31 -20.73 -16.99
CA LEU A 9 -7.57 -21.50 -15.77
C LEU A 9 -7.80 -20.50 -14.63
N MET A 10 -8.83 -20.74 -13.81
CA MET A 10 -8.90 -20.13 -12.49
C MET A 10 -7.60 -20.36 -11.73
N LEU A 11 -6.91 -19.28 -11.36
CA LEU A 11 -5.93 -19.28 -10.30
C LEU A 11 -6.27 -18.12 -9.35
N VAL A 12 -6.84 -18.46 -8.20
CA VAL A 12 -6.71 -17.61 -7.02
C VAL A 12 -5.24 -17.70 -6.58
N ALA A 13 -4.59 -16.54 -6.35
CA ALA A 13 -3.18 -16.30 -5.97
C ALA A 13 -2.13 -16.56 -7.07
N SER A 14 -1.34 -15.61 -7.59
CA SER A 14 -0.73 -14.42 -6.99
C SER A 14 -0.42 -13.42 -8.11
N GLN A 15 -0.80 -12.14 -7.96
CA GLN A 15 -0.17 -11.09 -8.78
C GLN A 15 1.36 -11.16 -8.52
N PRO A 16 2.22 -11.00 -9.54
CA PRO A 16 3.66 -10.94 -9.30
C PRO A 16 3.93 -9.90 -8.21
N PRO A 17 4.80 -10.18 -7.22
CA PRO A 17 5.08 -9.22 -6.18
C PRO A 17 5.60 -7.92 -6.81
N PRO A 18 5.36 -6.77 -6.17
CA PRO A 18 5.93 -5.53 -6.65
C PRO A 18 7.45 -5.67 -6.71
N TYR A 19 8.03 -5.16 -7.80
CA TYR A 19 9.47 -5.08 -7.96
C TYR A 19 10.07 -4.18 -6.87
N ILE A 20 9.36 -3.10 -6.53
CA ILE A 20 9.72 -2.19 -5.44
C ILE A 20 8.47 -1.88 -4.63
N THR A 21 8.56 -2.00 -3.31
CA THR A 21 7.64 -1.37 -2.37
C THR A 21 8.37 -0.24 -1.64
N LEU A 22 7.85 0.97 -1.73
CA LEU A 22 8.37 2.15 -1.03
C LEU A 22 7.41 2.59 0.05
N TYR A 23 7.92 2.75 1.27
CA TYR A 23 7.19 3.34 2.40
C TYR A 23 7.76 4.73 2.67
N VAL A 24 6.89 5.74 2.61
CA VAL A 24 7.20 7.10 3.07
C VAL A 24 6.27 7.42 4.23
N VAL A 25 6.86 7.76 5.37
CA VAL A 25 6.14 8.10 6.60
C VAL A 25 6.51 9.51 7.00
N GLU A 26 5.54 10.41 6.95
CA GLU A 26 5.70 11.81 7.34
C GLU A 26 5.06 12.04 8.71
N LEU A 27 5.88 12.39 9.71
CA LEU A 27 5.42 12.66 11.06
C LEU A 27 4.79 14.06 11.16
N GLY A 28 3.60 14.13 11.75
CA GLY A 28 2.95 15.35 12.19
C GLY A 28 3.39 15.73 13.61
N ALA A 29 3.48 17.03 13.89
CA ALA A 29 3.85 17.54 15.22
C ALA A 29 2.85 17.16 16.32
N ASP A 30 1.62 16.80 15.95
CA ASP A 30 0.57 16.31 16.86
C ASP A 30 0.74 14.83 17.23
N GLY A 31 1.74 14.14 16.67
CA GLY A 31 1.97 12.71 16.85
C GLY A 31 1.21 11.84 15.85
N SER A 32 0.52 12.42 14.86
CA SER A 32 -0.01 11.65 13.73
C SER A 32 1.09 11.37 12.70
N ALA A 33 0.80 10.48 11.73
CA ALA A 33 1.67 10.27 10.58
C ALA A 33 0.88 10.08 9.29
N THR A 34 1.33 10.70 8.21
CA THR A 34 0.84 10.40 6.86
C THR A 34 1.70 9.32 6.24
N TRP A 35 1.09 8.20 5.91
CA TRP A 35 1.72 7.07 5.24
C TRP A 35 1.43 7.11 3.76
N ARG A 36 2.48 6.95 2.94
CA ARG A 36 2.38 6.75 1.49
C ARG A 36 3.15 5.49 1.12
N ILE A 37 2.42 4.52 0.62
CA ILE A 37 2.94 3.21 0.21
C ILE A 37 2.81 3.13 -1.31
N SER A 38 3.91 2.87 -2.00
CA SER A 38 3.91 2.69 -3.46
C SER A 38 4.39 1.29 -3.82
N HIS A 39 3.57 0.55 -4.54
CA HIS A 39 3.91 -0.74 -5.13
C HIS A 39 4.15 -0.55 -6.62
N ALA A 40 5.38 -0.77 -7.08
CA ALA A 40 5.78 -0.58 -8.47
C ALA A 40 6.00 -1.93 -9.17
N PHE A 41 5.44 -2.06 -10.37
CA PHE A 41 5.50 -3.26 -11.20
C PHE A 41 6.07 -2.89 -12.57
N PRO A 42 7.14 -3.55 -13.05
CA PRO A 42 7.68 -3.32 -14.39
C PRO A 42 6.66 -3.77 -15.44
N LEU A 43 6.51 -2.94 -16.48
CA LEU A 43 5.66 -3.20 -17.63
C LEU A 43 6.54 -3.21 -18.88
N GLY A 44 6.63 -4.36 -19.52
CA GLY A 44 7.45 -4.62 -20.70
C GLY A 44 6.78 -4.26 -22.02
N SER A 45 5.46 -4.02 -22.03
CA SER A 45 4.74 -3.63 -23.25
C SER A 45 3.53 -2.74 -22.98
N VAL A 46 2.96 -2.17 -24.06
CA VAL A 46 1.73 -1.36 -23.99
C VAL A 46 0.54 -2.22 -23.60
N GLU A 47 0.49 -3.47 -24.06
CA GLU A 47 -0.55 -4.44 -23.70
C GLU A 47 -0.52 -4.74 -22.20
N GLU A 48 0.68 -4.89 -21.61
CA GLU A 48 0.83 -5.07 -20.17
C GLU A 48 0.40 -3.82 -19.38
N ALA A 49 0.64 -2.61 -19.91
CA ALA A 49 0.18 -1.38 -19.29
C ALA A 49 -1.34 -1.25 -19.28
N GLU A 50 -2.03 -1.63 -20.35
CA GLU A 50 -3.50 -1.64 -20.40
C GLU A 50 -4.09 -2.74 -19.49
N ALA A 51 -3.44 -3.90 -19.43
CA ALA A 51 -3.80 -4.96 -18.48
C ALA A 51 -3.66 -4.47 -17.03
N PHE A 52 -2.56 -3.78 -16.70
CA PHE A 52 -2.34 -3.19 -15.38
C PHE A 52 -3.44 -2.19 -15.02
N LYS A 53 -3.79 -1.25 -15.90
CA LYS A 53 -4.87 -0.26 -15.64
C LYS A 53 -6.20 -0.95 -15.32
N THR A 54 -6.52 -2.01 -16.05
CA THR A 54 -7.76 -2.79 -15.83
C THR A 54 -7.74 -3.50 -14.48
N LEU A 55 -6.64 -4.18 -14.13
CA LEU A 55 -6.48 -4.88 -12.86
C LEU A 55 -6.45 -3.92 -11.67
N ALA A 56 -5.70 -2.82 -11.77
CA ALA A 56 -5.57 -1.81 -10.71
C ALA A 56 -6.90 -1.09 -10.45
N SER A 57 -7.70 -0.87 -11.49
CA SER A 57 -9.08 -0.35 -11.33
C SER A 57 -9.93 -1.31 -10.50
N ASN A 58 -9.87 -2.62 -10.77
CA ASN A 58 -10.59 -3.62 -9.98
C ASN A 58 -10.07 -3.70 -8.53
N MET A 59 -8.76 -3.61 -8.31
CA MET A 59 -8.18 -3.54 -6.96
C MET A 59 -8.64 -2.30 -6.19
N SER A 60 -8.73 -1.15 -6.86
CA SER A 60 -9.20 0.09 -6.23
C SER A 60 -10.66 -0.02 -5.78
N LEU A 61 -11.49 -0.81 -6.49
CA LEU A 61 -12.85 -1.15 -6.05
C LEU A 61 -12.86 -2.15 -4.87
N GLN A 62 -11.79 -2.93 -4.68
CA GLN A 62 -11.61 -3.88 -3.58
C GLN A 62 -10.74 -3.32 -2.43
N SER A 63 -10.53 -2.01 -2.37
CA SER A 63 -9.66 -1.35 -1.39
C SER A 63 -10.02 -1.61 0.07
N GLY A 64 -11.25 -2.09 0.34
CA GLY A 64 -11.72 -2.46 1.68
C GLY A 64 -10.90 -3.55 2.36
N GLU A 65 -10.39 -4.54 1.61
CA GLU A 65 -9.53 -5.57 2.21
C GLU A 65 -8.16 -5.00 2.64
N TYR A 66 -7.62 -4.05 1.87
CA TYR A 66 -6.38 -3.36 2.21
C TYR A 66 -6.59 -2.47 3.44
N LEU A 67 -7.68 -1.69 3.45
CA LEU A 67 -8.06 -0.88 4.61
C LEU A 67 -8.20 -1.75 5.87
N ALA A 68 -8.89 -2.89 5.79
CA ALA A 68 -9.04 -3.81 6.91
C ALA A 68 -7.71 -4.39 7.42
N ARG A 69 -6.67 -4.50 6.59
CA ARG A 69 -5.32 -4.85 7.04
C ARG A 69 -4.64 -3.69 7.78
N VAL A 70 -4.74 -2.48 7.24
CA VAL A 70 -4.21 -1.27 7.91
C VAL A 70 -4.90 -1.05 9.25
N GLU A 71 -6.23 -1.12 9.32
CA GLU A 71 -7.00 -0.96 10.56
C GLU A 71 -6.61 -1.99 11.61
N ARG A 72 -6.38 -3.25 11.21
CA ARG A 72 -5.90 -4.29 12.13
C ARG A 72 -4.52 -3.94 12.68
N LEU A 73 -3.58 -3.53 11.82
CA LEU A 73 -2.25 -3.10 12.24
C LEU A 73 -2.32 -1.94 13.25
N VAL A 74 -3.17 -0.94 12.97
CA VAL A 74 -3.38 0.21 13.87
C VAL A 74 -3.99 -0.23 15.20
N SER A 75 -4.98 -1.13 15.18
CA SER A 75 -5.62 -1.70 16.38
C SER A 75 -4.62 -2.46 17.25
N ASP A 76 -3.76 -3.29 16.64
CA ASP A 76 -2.75 -4.06 17.35
C ASP A 76 -1.70 -3.15 18.02
N ALA A 77 -1.27 -2.10 17.31
CA ALA A 77 -0.37 -1.09 17.86
C ALA A 77 -1.01 -0.25 18.98
N ALA A 78 -2.31 0.09 18.84
CA ALA A 78 -3.07 0.77 19.88
C ALA A 78 -3.11 -0.07 21.17
N ALA A 79 -3.41 -1.37 21.04
CA ALA A 79 -3.43 -2.31 22.15
C ALA A 79 -2.05 -2.49 22.80
N ALA A 80 -0.98 -2.60 21.99
CA ALA A 80 0.38 -2.80 22.49
C ALA A 80 0.95 -1.58 23.22
N THR A 81 0.57 -0.37 22.79
CA THR A 81 1.13 0.89 23.32
C THR A 81 0.20 1.58 24.34
N GLY A 82 -1.07 1.18 24.41
CA GLY A 82 -2.08 1.78 25.27
C GLY A 82 -2.55 3.18 24.82
N ARG A 83 -2.34 3.53 23.55
CA ARG A 83 -2.75 4.82 22.96
C ARG A 83 -3.98 4.66 22.09
N GLU A 84 -4.86 5.66 22.10
CA GLU A 84 -5.91 5.75 21.08
C GLU A 84 -5.29 6.04 19.71
N MET A 85 -5.66 5.26 18.71
CA MET A 85 -5.19 5.40 17.33
C MET A 85 -6.31 5.12 16.34
N MET A 86 -6.25 5.76 15.18
CA MET A 86 -7.24 5.58 14.12
C MET A 86 -6.61 5.75 12.74
N VAL A 87 -7.20 5.08 11.74
CA VAL A 87 -6.91 5.28 10.32
C VAL A 87 -7.89 6.31 9.77
N GLU A 88 -7.37 7.33 9.12
CA GLU A 88 -8.13 8.43 8.52
C GLU A 88 -7.67 8.63 7.07
N ASP A 89 -8.49 9.29 6.26
CA ASP A 89 -8.14 9.74 4.90
C ASP A 89 -7.57 8.63 4.00
N PHE A 90 -8.06 7.40 4.13
CA PHE A 90 -7.58 6.27 3.34
C PHE A 90 -7.97 6.40 1.87
N HIS A 91 -6.98 6.32 0.99
CA HIS A 91 -7.15 6.44 -0.45
C HIS A 91 -6.20 5.51 -1.20
N VAL A 92 -6.71 4.90 -2.28
CA VAL A 92 -5.93 4.10 -3.22
C VAL A 92 -6.02 4.72 -4.60
N SER A 93 -4.88 4.93 -5.23
CA SER A 93 -4.77 5.40 -6.61
C SER A 93 -3.79 4.54 -7.39
N HIS A 94 -3.83 4.65 -8.71
CA HIS A 94 -2.91 3.92 -9.58
C HIS A 94 -2.54 4.77 -10.78
N GLU A 95 -1.36 4.55 -11.32
CA GLU A 95 -0.86 5.24 -12.51
C GLU A 95 0.12 4.36 -13.28
N VAL A 96 0.37 4.72 -14.54
CA VAL A 96 1.48 4.19 -15.32
C VAL A 96 2.48 5.31 -15.52
N VAL A 97 3.73 5.07 -15.13
CA VAL A 97 4.84 6.03 -15.21
C VAL A 97 5.81 5.56 -16.29
N GLU A 98 6.10 6.44 -17.25
CA GLU A 98 7.20 6.21 -18.20
C GLU A 98 8.55 6.49 -17.55
N THR A 99 9.51 5.60 -17.79
CA THR A 99 10.88 5.68 -17.28
C THR A 99 11.87 5.50 -18.41
N VAL A 100 13.14 5.81 -18.16
CA VAL A 100 14.23 5.62 -19.14
C VAL A 100 14.40 4.16 -19.57
N SER A 101 13.96 3.20 -18.75
CA SER A 101 14.11 1.76 -18.98
C SER A 101 12.82 1.06 -19.39
N GLY A 102 11.72 1.78 -19.59
CA GLY A 102 10.40 1.20 -19.88
C GLY A 102 9.28 1.85 -19.07
N MET A 103 8.23 1.10 -18.74
CA MET A 103 7.08 1.62 -17.98
C MET A 103 6.98 0.95 -16.60
N LEU A 104 6.43 1.68 -15.63
CA LEU A 104 6.09 1.17 -14.31
C LEU A 104 4.59 1.37 -14.06
N GLY A 105 3.89 0.29 -13.72
CA GLY A 105 2.58 0.39 -13.09
C GLY A 105 2.79 0.66 -11.61
N VAL A 106 2.19 1.70 -11.06
CA VAL A 106 2.33 2.08 -9.64
C VAL A 106 0.96 2.09 -9.00
N VAL A 107 0.80 1.32 -7.91
CA VAL A 107 -0.36 1.42 -7.00
C VAL A 107 0.09 2.18 -5.76
N LYS A 108 -0.62 3.27 -5.45
CA LYS A 108 -0.35 4.13 -4.31
C LYS A 108 -1.47 4.01 -3.27
N VAL A 109 -1.08 3.71 -2.04
CA VAL A 109 -1.97 3.75 -0.88
C VAL A 109 -1.54 4.89 0.03
N VAL A 110 -2.48 5.74 0.40
CA VAL A 110 -2.27 6.87 1.30
C VAL A 110 -3.27 6.80 2.43
N PHE A 111 -2.82 7.05 3.66
CA PHE A 111 -3.69 7.21 4.81
C PHE A 111 -3.00 8.03 5.90
N ARG A 112 -3.79 8.62 6.80
CA ARG A 112 -3.32 9.23 8.03
C ARG A 112 -3.53 8.27 9.19
N TRP A 113 -2.52 8.13 10.02
CA TRP A 113 -2.56 7.35 11.26
C TRP A 113 -2.46 8.31 12.44
N SER A 114 -3.58 8.54 13.14
CA SER A 114 -3.61 9.37 14.34
C SER A 114 -3.08 8.60 15.56
N GLY A 115 -2.41 9.31 16.48
CA GLY A 115 -1.80 8.67 17.65
C GLY A 115 -0.57 7.80 17.35
N PHE A 116 -0.02 7.84 16.13
CA PHE A 116 1.12 7.04 15.67
C PHE A 116 2.40 7.24 16.47
N ALA A 117 2.85 8.47 16.66
CA ALA A 117 4.03 8.81 17.44
C ALA A 117 3.64 9.26 18.85
N LYS A 118 4.38 8.79 19.84
CA LYS A 118 4.30 9.25 21.21
C LYS A 118 4.92 10.64 21.28
N ARG A 119 4.17 11.60 21.83
CA ARG A 119 4.69 12.93 22.11
C ARG A 119 5.47 12.93 23.43
N LEU A 120 6.64 13.54 23.39
CA LEU A 120 7.51 13.80 24.53
C LEU A 120 7.68 15.32 24.66
N ASP A 121 8.16 15.78 25.82
CA ASP A 121 8.37 17.21 26.07
C ASP A 121 9.32 17.87 25.06
N ASN A 122 10.21 17.08 24.44
CA ASN A 122 11.23 17.54 23.50
C ASN A 122 11.25 16.78 22.16
N GLY A 123 10.16 16.08 21.79
CA GLY A 123 10.15 15.37 20.50
C GLY A 123 9.02 14.37 20.31
N LEU A 124 9.21 13.52 19.29
CA LEU A 124 8.31 12.44 18.89
C LEU A 124 9.07 11.12 18.89
N GLU A 125 8.41 10.05 19.33
CA GLU A 125 8.93 8.68 19.31
C GLU A 125 7.93 7.77 18.60
N ALA A 126 8.39 7.01 17.60
CA ALA A 126 7.51 6.22 16.72
C ALA A 126 7.97 4.76 16.53
N GLY A 127 8.88 4.27 17.38
CA GLY A 127 9.40 2.90 17.26
C GLY A 127 8.53 1.83 17.93
N ASP A 128 7.75 2.22 18.92
CA ASP A 128 6.95 1.33 19.78
C ASP A 128 5.73 0.72 19.07
N VAL A 129 5.23 1.36 18.01
CA VAL A 129 4.13 0.84 17.18
C VAL A 129 4.51 -0.40 16.35
N PHE A 130 5.79 -0.77 16.28
CA PHE A 130 6.29 -1.88 15.46
C PHE A 130 6.66 -3.14 16.26
N VAL A 131 6.30 -3.21 17.55
CA VAL A 131 6.71 -4.31 18.46
C VAL A 131 6.24 -5.70 17.99
N GLY A 132 5.22 -5.78 17.12
CA GLY A 132 4.74 -7.03 16.49
C GLY A 132 5.25 -7.27 15.05
N GLY A 133 6.13 -6.41 14.53
CA GLY A 133 6.48 -6.36 13.11
C GLY A 133 5.49 -5.54 12.27
N MET A 134 5.71 -5.50 10.95
CA MET A 134 4.86 -4.79 10.00
C MET A 134 4.55 -5.70 8.82
N VAL A 135 3.26 -5.97 8.59
CA VAL A 135 2.77 -6.69 7.41
C VAL A 135 1.57 -5.93 6.86
N LEU A 136 1.71 -5.38 5.64
CA LEU A 136 0.69 -4.60 4.93
C LEU A 136 0.44 -5.17 3.54
#